data_AF-X5P812-F1
#
_entry.id   AF-X5P812-F1
#
_cell.length_a   1.000
_cell.length_b   1.000
_cell.length_c   1.000
_cell.angle_alpha   90.00
_cell.angle_beta   90.00
_cell.angle_gamma   90.00
#
_symmetry.space_group_name_H-M   'P 1'
#
loop_
_entity.id
_entity.type
_entity.pdbx_description
1 polymer ?
#
loop_
_entity_poly.entity_id
_entity_poly.type
_entity_poly.pdbx_seq_one_letter_code
_entity_poly.pdbx_strand_id
1 'polypeptide(L)'
;MTSNMRLMKASEIPAFVDKVIEAGCDICAIDHLGYSLGDVDGKVPWRKVKRIVEEFGDRDHLVPEIVAYLHSIGRYIELSSSTNEGRRPHKTGTRSWNE
;
A
#
# COMPACT_ATOMS: atom_id res chain seq x y z
N MET A 1 23.99 6.00 17.97
CA MET A 1 24.68 5.75 16.69
C MET A 1 23.74 6.15 15.58
N THR A 2 23.82 7.40 15.12
CA THR A 2 23.11 7.84 13.92
C THR A 2 23.82 7.22 12.73
N SER A 3 23.34 6.05 12.31
CA SER A 3 23.71 5.50 11.01
C SER A 3 23.45 6.59 9.98
N ASN A 4 24.48 6.93 9.20
CA ASN A 4 24.36 7.86 8.08
C ASN A 4 23.49 7.19 7.01
N MET A 5 22.17 7.16 7.25
CA MET A 5 21.21 6.49 6.39
C MET A 5 21.09 7.32 5.13
N ARG A 6 21.41 6.70 4.00
CA ARG A 6 21.18 7.28 2.68
C ARG A 6 19.74 7.77 2.61
N LEU A 7 19.52 8.98 2.11
CA LEU A 7 18.20 9.46 1.74
C LEU A 7 17.98 9.15 0.26
N MET A 8 16.88 8.47 -0.05
CA MET A 8 16.46 8.23 -1.42
C MET A 8 16.13 9.56 -2.11
N LYS A 9 16.42 9.70 -3.40
CA LYS A 9 16.01 10.87 -4.19
C LYS A 9 14.72 10.59 -4.95
N ALA A 10 13.89 11.61 -5.18
CA ALA A 10 12.66 11.48 -5.97
C ALA A 10 12.90 10.92 -7.38
N SER A 11 14.04 11.25 -8.01
CA SER A 11 14.43 10.71 -9.31
C SER A 11 14.67 9.19 -9.30
N GLU A 12 14.85 8.58 -8.13
CA GLU A 12 15.10 7.14 -7.97
C GLU A 12 13.83 6.33 -7.77
N ILE A 13 12.66 6.98 -7.65
CA ILE A 13 11.36 6.33 -7.42
C ILE A 13 11.05 5.27 -8.48
N PRO A 14 11.19 5.53 -9.80
CA PRO A 14 10.96 4.51 -10.81
C PRO A 14 11.85 3.27 -10.62
N ALA A 15 13.15 3.48 -10.43
CA ALA A 15 14.12 2.40 -10.26
C ALA A 15 13.89 1.58 -8.98
N PHE A 16 13.42 2.23 -7.91
CA PHE A 16 13.03 1.55 -6.68
C PHE A 16 11.83 0.64 -6.91
N VAL A 17 10.77 1.15 -7.53
CA VAL A 17 9.54 0.40 -7.84
C VAL A 17 9.87 -0.80 -8.72
N ASP A 18 10.65 -0.60 -9.78
CA ASP A 18 11.06 -1.67 -10.69
C ASP A 18 11.83 -2.78 -9.96
N LYS A 19 12.83 -2.43 -9.14
CA LYS A 19 13.60 -3.42 -8.37
C LYS A 19 12.74 -4.20 -7.37
N VAL A 20 11.76 -3.56 -6.74
CA VAL A 20 10.82 -4.24 -5.82
C VAL A 20 9.97 -5.27 -6.58
N ILE A 21 9.48 -4.91 -7.76
CA ILE A 21 8.69 -5.80 -8.63
C ILE A 21 9.56 -6.96 -9.16
N GLU A 22 10.76 -6.67 -9.66
CA GLU A 22 11.73 -7.68 -10.11
C GLU A 22 12.12 -8.66 -9.00
N ALA A 23 12.16 -8.18 -7.76
CA ALA A 23 12.40 -9.04 -6.60
C ALA A 23 11.23 -9.99 -6.30
N GLY A 24 10.07 -9.82 -6.96
CA GLY A 24 8.86 -10.61 -6.73
C GLY A 24 8.03 -10.10 -5.55
N CYS A 25 8.09 -8.79 -5.27
CA CYS A 25 7.21 -8.12 -4.32
C CYS A 25 6.30 -7.18 -5.09
N ASP A 26 4.99 -7.28 -4.88
CA ASP A 26 4.06 -6.28 -5.38
C ASP A 26 4.17 -4.99 -4.55
N ILE A 27 3.89 -3.88 -5.22
CA ILE A 27 3.91 -2.55 -4.64
C ILE A 27 2.74 -1.75 -5.20
N CYS A 28 1.92 -1.22 -4.30
CA CYS A 28 0.71 -0.49 -4.67
C CYS A 28 0.44 0.67 -3.72
N ALA A 29 -0.07 1.77 -4.24
CA ALA A 29 -0.58 2.86 -3.42
C ALA A 29 -1.91 2.46 -2.76
N ILE A 30 -2.10 2.84 -1.50
CA ILE A 30 -3.37 2.76 -0.79
C ILE A 30 -3.94 4.17 -0.80
N ASP A 31 -4.82 4.43 -1.76
CA ASP A 31 -5.42 5.75 -1.97
C ASP A 31 -4.33 6.85 -1.91
N HIS A 32 -4.53 7.88 -1.08
CA HIS A 32 -3.56 8.93 -0.78
C HIS A 32 -2.85 8.76 0.59
N LEU A 33 -3.05 7.62 1.26
CA LEU A 33 -2.57 7.39 2.62
C LEU A 33 -1.11 6.94 2.67
N GLY A 34 -0.66 6.23 1.63
CA GLY A 34 0.67 5.63 1.56
C GLY A 34 0.73 4.53 0.52
N TYR A 35 1.72 3.64 0.63
CA TYR A 35 1.84 2.48 -0.24
C TYR A 35 2.14 1.21 0.57
N SER A 36 1.76 0.08 0.01
CA SER A 36 1.98 -1.25 0.56
C SER A 36 3.11 -1.95 -0.19
N LEU A 37 3.94 -2.68 0.55
CA LEU A 37 4.81 -3.71 0.00
C LEU A 37 4.19 -5.04 0.41
N GLY A 38 3.94 -5.93 -0.54
CA GLY A 38 3.29 -7.20 -0.23
C GLY A 38 3.21 -8.11 -1.44
N ASP A 39 2.68 -9.30 -1.22
CA ASP A 39 2.26 -10.21 -2.28
C ASP A 39 0.92 -10.78 -1.85
N VAL A 40 0.01 -10.96 -2.82
CA VAL A 40 -1.32 -11.50 -2.56
C VAL A 40 -1.23 -12.92 -2.00
N ASP A 41 -0.21 -13.69 -2.41
CA ASP A 41 0.02 -15.07 -1.96
C ASP A 41 0.89 -15.17 -0.69
N GLY A 42 1.37 -14.04 -0.16
CA GLY A 42 2.22 -13.99 1.04
C GLY A 42 3.62 -14.59 0.85
N LYS A 43 4.08 -14.80 -0.40
CA LYS A 43 5.37 -15.43 -0.72
C LYS A 43 6.49 -14.43 -0.98
N VAL A 44 6.33 -13.20 -0.48
CA VAL A 44 7.33 -12.15 -0.68
C VAL A 44 8.71 -12.59 -0.18
N PRO A 45 9.77 -12.51 -1.00
CA PRO A 45 11.13 -12.76 -0.55
C PRO A 45 11.65 -11.56 0.25
N TRP A 46 11.16 -11.41 1.50
CA TRP A 46 11.44 -10.25 2.35
C TRP A 46 12.93 -9.96 2.57
N ARG A 47 13.79 -10.97 2.53
CA ARG A 47 15.25 -10.77 2.62
C ARG A 47 15.80 -9.99 1.42
N LYS A 48 15.27 -10.21 0.21
CA LYS A 48 15.66 -9.48 -0.99
C LYS A 48 15.09 -8.06 -0.97
N VAL A 49 13.80 -7.94 -0.67
CA VAL A 49 13.11 -6.64 -0.56
C VAL A 49 13.77 -5.74 0.48
N LYS A 50 14.13 -6.28 1.65
CA LYS A 50 14.84 -5.54 2.69
C LYS A 50 16.18 -4.98 2.19
N ARG A 51 16.97 -5.76 1.45
CA ARG A 51 18.25 -5.30 0.88
C ARG A 51 18.04 -4.17 -0.13
N ILE A 52 16.99 -4.25 -0.95
CA ILE A 52 16.64 -3.18 -1.89
C ILE A 52 16.24 -1.92 -1.11
N VAL A 53 15.35 -2.06 -0.13
CA VAL A 53 14.96 -0.95 0.75
C VAL A 53 16.18 -0.28 1.41
N GLU A 54 17.12 -1.06 1.93
CA GLU A 54 18.36 -0.55 2.53
C GLU A 54 19.29 0.11 1.50
N GLU A 55 19.37 -0.41 0.28
CA GLU A 55 20.15 0.16 -0.83
C GLU A 55 19.65 1.56 -1.23
N PHE A 56 18.33 1.72 -1.34
CA PHE A 56 17.74 3.02 -1.69
C PHE A 56 17.76 3.99 -0.51
N GLY A 57 17.69 3.47 0.71
CA GLY A 57 17.77 4.26 1.94
C GLY A 57 16.41 4.72 2.45
N ASP A 58 16.43 5.71 3.34
CA ASP A 58 15.22 6.28 3.90
C ASP A 58 14.39 6.99 2.83
N ARG A 59 13.09 6.76 2.89
CA ARG A 59 12.10 7.16 1.90
C ARG A 59 10.83 7.71 2.55
N ASP A 60 10.80 7.86 3.86
CA ASP A 60 9.63 8.37 4.59
C ASP A 60 9.24 9.78 4.11
N HIS A 61 10.24 10.59 3.75
CA HIS A 61 10.04 11.92 3.18
C HIS A 61 9.53 11.91 1.72
N LEU A 62 9.55 10.77 1.03
CA LEU A 62 9.11 10.61 -0.37
C LEU A 62 7.81 9.79 -0.50
N VAL A 63 7.15 9.48 0.61
CA VAL A 63 5.89 8.71 0.57
C VAL A 63 4.86 9.35 -0.38
N PRO A 64 4.62 10.68 -0.37
CA PRO A 64 3.68 11.30 -1.31
C PRO A 64 4.08 11.14 -2.78
N GLU A 65 5.36 11.26 -3.08
CA GLU A 65 5.91 11.15 -4.44
C GLU A 65 5.87 9.71 -4.94
N ILE A 66 6.13 8.74 -4.08
CA ILE A 66 5.99 7.31 -4.39
C ILE A 66 4.52 7.00 -4.69
N VAL A 67 3.60 7.49 -3.86
CA VAL A 67 2.15 7.33 -4.10
C VAL A 67 1.75 7.93 -5.44
N ALA A 68 2.14 9.17 -5.72
CA ALA A 68 1.84 9.84 -6.99
C ALA A 68 2.38 9.06 -8.19
N TYR A 69 3.60 8.52 -8.09
CA TYR A 69 4.16 7.66 -9.13
C TYR A 69 3.38 6.36 -9.31
N LEU A 70 3.02 5.67 -8.22
CA LEU A 70 2.23 4.44 -8.27
C LEU A 70 0.85 4.65 -8.89
N HIS A 71 0.19 5.78 -8.59
CA HIS A 71 -1.04 6.20 -9.26
C HIS A 71 -0.82 6.41 -10.76
N SER A 72 0.27 7.07 -11.15
CA SER A 72 0.58 7.35 -12.57
C SER A 72 0.76 6.09 -13.42
N ILE A 73 1.22 4.98 -12.81
CA ILE A 73 1.39 3.69 -13.48
C ILE A 73 0.19 2.74 -13.25
N GLY A 74 -0.89 3.22 -12.61
CA GLY A 74 -2.11 2.46 -12.38
C GLY A 74 -2.00 1.39 -11.28
N ARG A 75 -1.00 1.47 -10.39
CA ARG A 75 -0.80 0.56 -9.26
C ARG A 75 -1.32 1.15 -7.96
N TYR A 76 -2.64 1.29 -7.85
CA TYR A 76 -3.29 1.79 -6.64
C TYR A 76 -4.55 1.00 -6.30
N ILE A 77 -4.87 0.98 -5.01
CA ILE A 77 -6.12 0.46 -4.47
C ILE A 77 -6.92 1.67 -4.03
N GLU A 78 -8.07 1.88 -4.67
CA GLU A 78 -9.03 2.90 -4.24
C GLU A 78 -9.80 2.39 -3.04
N LEU A 79 -9.69 3.09 -1.91
CA LEU A 79 -10.56 2.85 -0.77
C LEU A 79 -11.91 3.47 -1.11
N SER A 80 -12.78 2.72 -1.79
CA SER A 80 -14.16 3.16 -1.94
C SER A 80 -14.73 3.34 -0.53
N SER A 81 -14.98 4.58 -0.11
CA SER A 81 -15.87 4.83 1.02
C SER A 81 -17.12 4.05 0.71
N SER A 82 -17.52 3.11 1.56
CA SER A 82 -18.68 2.29 1.31
C SER A 82 -19.86 3.21 0.97
N THR A 83 -20.20 3.37 -0.31
CA THR A 83 -21.57 3.72 -0.66
C THR A 83 -22.34 2.51 -0.18
N ASN A 84 -23.08 2.73 0.88
CA ASN A 84 -23.76 1.73 1.70
C ASN A 84 -24.92 1.03 0.95
N GLU A 85 -24.73 0.69 -0.31
CA GLU A 85 -25.75 0.14 -1.20
C GLU A 85 -25.77 -1.39 -1.03
N GLY A 86 -26.19 -1.82 0.16
CA GLY A 86 -26.24 -3.25 0.46
C GLY A 86 -26.75 -3.62 1.85
N ARG A 87 -26.81 -2.68 2.80
CA ARG A 87 -27.56 -2.96 4.04
C ARG A 87 -29.05 -2.93 3.70
N ARG A 88 -29.61 -4.11 3.38
CA ARG A 88 -31.05 -4.32 3.54
C ARG A 88 -31.40 -3.86 4.96
N PRO A 89 -32.37 -2.96 5.16
CA PRO A 89 -32.80 -2.62 6.49
C PRO A 89 -33.19 -3.93 7.18
N HIS A 90 -32.60 -4.18 8.35
CA HIS A 90 -33.09 -5.20 9.25
C HIS A 90 -34.56 -4.86 9.46
N LYS A 91 -35.48 -5.67 8.92
CA LYS A 91 -36.87 -5.56 9.33
C LYS A 91 -36.88 -5.95 10.79
N THR A 92 -36.92 -4.96 11.68
CA THR A 92 -37.25 -5.16 13.08
C THR A 92 -38.67 -5.69 13.09
N GLY A 93 -38.80 -7.01 13.00
CA GLY A 93 -40.07 -7.69 13.21
C GLY A 93 -40.49 -7.35 14.63
N THR A 94 -41.55 -6.57 14.75
CA THR A 94 -42.30 -6.37 15.99
C THR A 94 -42.74 -7.74 16.48
N ARG A 95 -41.94 -8.35 17.37
CA ARG A 95 -42.40 -9.49 18.14
C ARG A 95 -43.30 -8.92 19.22
N SER A 96 -44.60 -8.85 18.89
CA SER A 96 -45.67 -8.71 19.87
C SER A 96 -45.55 -9.90 20.82
N TRP A 97 -45.13 -9.64 22.05
CA TRP A 97 -45.24 -10.62 23.12
C TRP A 97 -46.66 -10.54 23.66
N ASN A 98 -47.47 -11.54 23.33
CA ASN A 98 -48.73 -11.83 24.01
C ASN A 98 -48.48 -13.11 24.82
N GLU A 99 -48.46 -13.01 26.15
CA GLU A 99 -49.38 -13.65 27.11
C GLU A 99 -48.95 -13.30 28.53
#